data_AF-A0A2N8MIW6-F1
#
_entry.id   AF-A0A2N8MIW6-F1
#
_cell.length_a   1.000
_cell.length_b   1.000
_cell.length_c   1.000
_cell.angle_alpha   90.00
_cell.angle_beta   90.00
_cell.angle_gamma   90.00
#
_symmetry.space_group_name_H-M   'P 1'
#
loop_
_entity.id
_entity.type
_entity.pdbx_description
1 polymer ?
#
loop_
_entity_poly.entity_id
_entity_poly.type
_entity_poly.pdbx_seq_one_letter_code
_entity_poly.pdbx_strand_id
1 'polypeptide(L)'
;MTGGYEVVLEAIGAASSAAERASGDVGQVNLAATLDGVAAGLPGGVSGEAARLLADAWGRTVPGWAANTAEYADQLGEAAARYRSNELAASRELPV
;
A
#
# COMPACT_ATOMS: atom_id res chain seq x y z
N MET A 1 13.59 -10.81 28.93
CA MET A 1 13.27 -9.44 28.49
C MET A 1 12.72 -9.48 27.06
N THR A 2 11.56 -10.11 26.83
CA THR A 2 10.99 -10.36 25.48
C THR A 2 9.99 -9.30 25.03
N GLY A 3 9.45 -8.48 25.94
CA GLY A 3 8.30 -7.61 25.63
C GLY A 3 8.58 -6.43 24.67
N GLY A 4 9.81 -5.92 24.58
CA GLY A 4 10.08 -4.78 23.69
C GLY A 4 10.11 -5.16 22.20
N TYR A 5 10.63 -6.35 21.90
CA TYR A 5 10.78 -6.85 20.53
C TYR A 5 9.44 -7.33 19.94
N GLU A 6 8.65 -8.06 20.73
CA GLU A 6 7.32 -8.52 20.33
C GLU A 6 6.41 -7.33 19.99
N VAL A 7 6.45 -6.26 20.79
CA VAL A 7 5.70 -5.02 20.54
C VAL A 7 6.10 -4.37 19.21
N VAL A 8 7.40 -4.36 18.86
CA VAL A 8 7.87 -3.82 17.57
C VAL A 8 7.36 -4.67 16.40
N LEU A 9 7.35 -6.00 16.53
CA LEU A 9 6.84 -6.89 15.49
C LEU A 9 5.31 -6.82 15.33
N GLU A 10 4.58 -6.60 16.41
CA GLU A 10 3.14 -6.31 16.35
C GLU A 10 2.87 -4.98 15.65
N ALA A 11 3.64 -3.93 15.96
CA ALA A 11 3.53 -2.65 15.29
C ALA A 11 3.84 -2.75 13.78
N ILE A 12 4.85 -3.52 13.39
CA ILE A 12 5.18 -3.81 11.98
C ILE A 12 4.01 -4.54 11.29
N GLY A 13 3.45 -5.56 11.94
CA GLY A 13 2.30 -6.29 11.42
C GLY A 13 1.07 -5.40 11.22
N ALA A 14 0.77 -4.55 12.22
CA ALA A 14 -0.33 -3.59 12.13
C ALA A 14 -0.14 -2.57 10.99
N ALA A 15 1.10 -2.09 10.80
CA ALA A 15 1.44 -1.18 9.71
C ALA A 15 1.29 -1.84 8.34
N SER A 16 1.77 -3.09 8.19
CA SER A 16 1.59 -3.90 6.98
C SER A 16 0.10 -4.07 6.63
N SER A 17 -0.72 -4.54 7.56
CA SER A 17 -2.16 -4.68 7.32
C SER A 17 -2.90 -3.36 7.08
N ALA A 18 -2.41 -2.24 7.60
CA ALA A 18 -2.96 -0.92 7.28
C ALA A 18 -2.61 -0.50 5.85
N ALA A 19 -1.37 -0.76 5.41
CA ALA A 19 -0.91 -0.48 4.06
C ALA A 19 -1.64 -1.35 3.01
N GLU A 20 -1.85 -2.65 3.28
CA GLU A 20 -2.66 -3.54 2.43
C GLU A 20 -4.09 -3.04 2.25
N ARG A 21 -4.74 -2.61 3.34
CA ARG A 21 -6.10 -2.06 3.25
C ARG A 21 -6.12 -0.77 2.44
N ALA A 22 -5.17 0.13 2.69
CA ALA A 22 -5.10 1.39 1.97
C ALA A 22 -4.84 1.19 0.47
N SER A 23 -3.93 0.27 0.10
CA SER A 23 -3.66 -0.06 -1.30
C SER A 23 -4.85 -0.73 -1.97
N GLY A 24 -5.52 -1.66 -1.27
CA GLY A 24 -6.75 -2.30 -1.73
C GLY A 24 -7.85 -1.29 -2.00
N ASP A 25 -8.19 -0.47 -1.00
CA ASP A 25 -9.28 0.51 -1.08
C ASP A 25 -9.05 1.53 -2.21
N VAL A 26 -7.84 2.11 -2.29
CA VAL A 26 -7.51 3.08 -3.33
C VAL A 26 -7.43 2.43 -4.71
N GLY A 27 -6.93 1.19 -4.80
CA GLY A 27 -6.86 0.43 -6.05
C GLY A 27 -8.23 0.12 -6.65
N GLN A 28 -9.29 0.07 -5.84
CA GLN A 28 -10.67 -0.07 -6.34
C GLN A 28 -11.23 1.22 -6.95
N VAL A 29 -10.62 2.38 -6.67
CA VAL A 29 -11.13 3.68 -7.12
C VAL A 29 -10.51 4.03 -8.47
N ASN A 30 -11.32 3.95 -9.54
CA ASN A 30 -10.92 4.44 -10.85
C ASN A 30 -11.12 5.96 -10.94
N LEU A 31 -10.21 6.72 -10.32
CA LEU A 31 -10.24 8.19 -10.34
C LEU A 31 -10.18 8.76 -11.77
N ALA A 32 -9.47 8.11 -12.69
CA ALA A 32 -9.41 8.55 -14.08
C ALA A 32 -10.80 8.53 -14.75
N ALA A 33 -11.56 7.44 -14.56
CA ALA A 33 -12.91 7.32 -15.13
C ALA A 33 -13.90 8.35 -14.56
N THR A 34 -13.68 8.88 -13.36
CA THR A 34 -14.54 9.94 -12.79
C THR A 34 -14.48 11.24 -13.60
N LEU A 35 -13.42 11.45 -14.38
CA LEU A 35 -13.22 12.66 -15.17
C LEU A 35 -13.71 12.53 -16.63
N ASP A 36 -14.07 11.33 -17.08
CA ASP A 36 -14.57 11.10 -18.44
C ASP A 36 -15.81 11.94 -18.75
N GLY A 37 -16.72 12.07 -17.77
CA GLY A 37 -17.92 12.91 -17.90
C GLY A 37 -17.63 14.40 -18.03
N VAL A 38 -16.54 14.89 -17.43
CA VAL A 38 -16.12 16.30 -17.53
C VAL A 38 -15.54 16.60 -18.90
N ALA A 39 -14.69 15.70 -19.41
CA ALA A 39 -14.13 15.83 -20.76
C ALA A 39 -15.22 15.75 -21.84
N ALA A 40 -16.20 14.85 -21.68
CA ALA A 40 -17.31 14.70 -22.60
C ALA A 40 -18.31 15.88 -22.55
N GLY A 41 -18.52 16.48 -21.37
CA GLY A 41 -19.46 17.59 -21.19
C GLY A 41 -18.91 18.96 -21.61
N LEU A 42 -17.59 19.12 -21.71
CA LEU A 42 -16.92 20.39 -22.04
C LEU A 42 -15.88 20.22 -23.17
N PRO A 43 -16.27 19.73 -24.36
CA PRO A 43 -15.34 19.49 -25.45
C PRO A 43 -14.72 20.81 -25.95
N GLY A 44 -13.40 20.84 -26.09
CA GLY A 44 -12.65 21.98 -26.62
C GLY A 44 -12.42 23.15 -25.65
N GLY A 45 -12.95 23.07 -24.43
CA GLY A 45 -12.67 24.05 -23.37
C GLY A 45 -11.39 23.71 -22.60
N VAL A 46 -10.76 24.73 -22.00
CA VAL A 46 -9.59 24.56 -21.12
C VAL A 46 -9.87 23.55 -20.00
N SER A 47 -11.10 23.53 -19.46
CA SER A 47 -11.53 22.58 -18.45
C SER A 47 -11.59 21.13 -18.94
N GLY A 48 -11.96 20.89 -20.20
CA GLY A 48 -11.97 19.55 -20.79
C GLY A 48 -10.56 19.01 -20.99
N GLU A 49 -9.63 19.85 -21.45
CA GLU A 49 -8.22 19.46 -21.58
C GLU A 49 -7.56 19.24 -20.22
N ALA A 50 -7.84 20.09 -19.22
CA ALA A 50 -7.37 19.90 -17.86
C ALA A 50 -7.90 18.59 -17.23
N ALA A 51 -9.18 18.26 -17.46
CA ALA A 51 -9.77 17.00 -17.01
C ALA A 51 -9.09 15.79 -17.68
N ARG A 52 -8.80 15.87 -18.98
CA ARG A 52 -8.08 14.83 -19.73
C ARG A 52 -6.66 14.60 -19.17
N LEU A 53 -5.91 15.67 -18.94
CA LEU A 53 -4.56 15.61 -18.38
C LEU A 53 -4.56 15.02 -16.96
N LEU A 54 -5.53 15.41 -16.14
CA LEU A 54 -5.67 14.87 -14.79
C LEU A 54 -6.09 13.39 -14.79
N ALA A 55 -6.99 12.99 -15.68
CA ALA A 55 -7.38 11.59 -15.84
C ALA A 55 -6.19 10.72 -16.22
N ASP A 56 -5.37 11.19 -17.16
CA ASP A 56 -4.14 10.51 -17.60
C ASP A 56 -3.09 10.41 -16.47
N ALA A 57 -2.94 11.47 -15.67
CA ALA A 57 -2.08 11.46 -14.49
C ALA A 57 -2.56 10.44 -13.45
N TRP A 58 -3.84 10.48 -13.08
CA TRP A 58 -4.42 9.55 -12.11
C TRP A 58 -4.38 8.10 -12.59
N GLY A 59 -4.63 7.85 -13.88
CA GLY A 59 -4.56 6.52 -14.48
C GLY A 59 -3.19 5.85 -14.35
N ARG A 60 -2.11 6.62 -14.21
CA ARG A 60 -0.76 6.11 -13.93
C ARG A 60 -0.42 6.10 -12.46
N THR A 61 -0.70 7.21 -11.76
CA THR A 61 -0.23 7.40 -10.39
C THR A 61 -0.96 6.50 -9.39
N VAL A 62 -2.27 6.32 -9.54
CA VAL A 62 -3.07 5.56 -8.57
C VAL A 62 -2.69 4.07 -8.57
N PRO A 63 -2.61 3.38 -9.74
CA PRO A 63 -2.16 1.99 -9.75
C PRO A 63 -0.72 1.81 -9.26
N GLY A 64 0.18 2.73 -9.61
CA GLY A 64 1.57 2.69 -9.16
C GLY A 64 1.70 2.86 -7.64
N TRP A 65 0.96 3.81 -7.06
CA TRP A 65 0.93 4.01 -5.61
C TRP A 65 0.35 2.79 -4.89
N ALA A 66 -0.77 2.23 -5.38
CA ALA A 66 -1.39 1.04 -4.79
C ALA A 66 -0.44 -0.16 -4.83
N ALA A 67 0.21 -0.42 -5.98
CA ALA A 67 1.18 -1.50 -6.13
C ALA A 67 2.38 -1.34 -5.19
N ASN A 68 3.01 -0.15 -5.15
CA ASN A 68 4.15 0.11 -4.29
C ASN A 68 3.80 -0.03 -2.80
N THR A 69 2.59 0.38 -2.42
CA THR A 69 2.12 0.30 -1.03
C THR A 69 1.83 -1.15 -0.62
N ALA A 70 1.28 -1.95 -1.54
CA ALA A 70 1.10 -3.39 -1.32
C ALA A 70 2.45 -4.10 -1.19
N GLU A 71 3.41 -3.81 -2.08
CA GLU A 71 4.76 -4.39 -2.01
C GLU A 71 5.47 -4.03 -0.69
N TYR A 72 5.35 -2.78 -0.25
CA TYR A 72 5.88 -2.35 1.04
C TYR A 72 5.27 -3.13 2.21
N ALA A 73 3.96 -3.39 2.16
CA ALA A 73 3.27 -4.17 3.17
C ALA A 73 3.76 -5.63 3.20
N ASP A 74 3.94 -6.26 2.04
CA ASP A 74 4.46 -7.62 1.90
C ASP A 74 5.88 -7.73 2.48
N GLN A 75 6.75 -6.77 2.14
CA GLN A 75 8.14 -6.74 2.64
C GLN A 75 8.19 -6.61 4.17
N LEU A 76 7.32 -5.77 4.76
CA LEU A 76 7.20 -5.65 6.21
C LEU A 76 6.69 -6.95 6.87
N GLY A 77 5.68 -7.58 6.27
CA GLY A 77 5.14 -8.86 6.73
C GLY A 77 6.19 -9.97 6.71
N GLU A 78 6.93 -10.07 5.61
CA GLU A 78 8.02 -11.04 5.46
C GLU A 78 9.15 -10.80 6.48
N ALA A 79 9.56 -9.54 6.66
CA ALA A 79 10.56 -9.19 7.66
C ALA A 79 10.12 -9.62 9.06
N ALA A 80 8.88 -9.29 9.46
CA ALA A 80 8.36 -9.68 10.77
C ALA A 80 8.29 -11.21 10.96
N ALA A 81 7.88 -11.95 9.93
CA ALA A 81 7.83 -13.41 9.97
C ALA A 81 9.22 -14.05 10.12
N ARG A 82 10.20 -13.57 9.35
CA ARG A 82 11.61 -14.02 9.44
C ARG A 82 12.18 -13.75 10.82
N TYR A 83 11.93 -12.56 11.36
CA TYR A 83 12.36 -12.19 12.70
C TYR A 83 11.80 -13.15 13.76
N ARG A 84 10.48 -13.40 13.78
CA ARG A 84 9.86 -14.36 14.72
C ARG A 84 10.43 -15.78 14.59
N SER A 85 10.62 -16.25 13.36
CA SER A 85 11.17 -17.59 13.11
C SER A 85 12.59 -17.74 13.65
N ASN A 86 13.43 -16.72 13.44
CA ASN A 86 14.82 -16.74 13.91
C ASN A 86 14.89 -16.71 15.44
N GLU A 87 14.03 -15.92 16.11
CA GLU A 87 13.98 -15.88 17.57
C GLU A 87 13.52 -17.22 18.17
N LEU A 88 12.51 -17.85 17.56
CA LEU A 88 12.05 -19.19 17.96
C LEU A 88 13.14 -20.26 17.79
N ALA A 89 13.95 -20.15 16.74
CA ALA A 89 15.09 -21.05 16.53
C ALA A 89 16.19 -20.81 17.58
N ALA A 90 16.59 -19.56 17.80
CA ALA A 90 17.59 -19.19 18.81
C ALA A 90 17.18 -19.61 20.24
N SER A 91 15.89 -19.45 20.58
CA SER A 91 15.33 -19.88 21.87
C SER A 91 15.37 -21.40 22.06
N ARG A 92 15.41 -22.19 20.99
CA ARG A 92 15.52 -23.66 21.05
C ARG A 92 16.96 -24.15 21.11
N GLU A 93 17.93 -23.35 20.66
CA GLU A 93 19.36 -23.69 20.63
C GLU A 93 20.11 -23.31 21.91
N LEU A 94 19.52 -22.46 22.76
CA LEU A 94 20.06 -22.14 24.08
C LEU A 94 19.79 -23.31 25.06
N PRO A 95 20.83 -24.02 25.57
CA PRO A 95 20.65 -24.97 26.65
C PRO A 95 20.35 -24.19 27.93
N VAL A 96 19.24 -24.53 28.59
CA VAL A 96 18.90 -24.06 29.93
C VAL A 96 19.82 -24.67 30.97
#